data_AF-A0A374UKV8-F1
#
_entry.id   AF-A0A374UKV8-F1
#
_cell.length_a   1.000
_cell.length_b   1.000
_cell.length_c   1.000
_cell.angle_alpha   90.00
_cell.angle_beta   90.00
_cell.angle_gamma   90.00
#
_symmetry.space_group_name_H-M   'P 1'
#
loop_
_entity.id
_entity.type
_entity.pdbx_description
1 polymer ?
#
loop_
_entity_poly.entity_id
_entity_poly.type
_entity_poly.pdbx_seq_one_letter_code
_entity_poly.pdbx_strand_id
1 'polypeptide(L)'
;MIRDGFNLKPIQSAVPTIKIENGKYKIIRRMYFSRMMDFFVTEFFEALSQGHYIWKCGVCNKYFLMTTAHKQLYCSTVNKEYGVPCFYVAKHPEITKRKMKKQKKSDSPYYVLWNRRYSSIRQNKSLGKYSKAVSSKAKKIIDMKFERAQFDFDYAENNYEDEMNLEKIYEEAMKE
;
A
#
# COMPACT_ATOMS: atom_id res chain seq x y z
N MET A 1 -9.08 -16.20 -38.83
CA MET A 1 -10.44 -16.49 -38.33
C MET A 1 -10.38 -17.78 -37.52
N ILE A 2 -10.34 -17.68 -36.20
CA ILE A 2 -10.41 -18.86 -35.32
C ILE A 2 -11.88 -19.30 -35.35
N ARG A 3 -12.13 -20.51 -35.83
CA ARG A 3 -13.46 -21.11 -35.85
C ARG A 3 -13.93 -21.29 -34.41
N ASP A 4 -15.06 -20.67 -34.08
CA ASP A 4 -15.81 -20.90 -32.84
C ASP A 4 -16.35 -22.34 -32.83
N GLY A 5 -15.47 -23.31 -32.55
CA GLY A 5 -15.89 -24.62 -32.08
C GLY A 5 -16.41 -24.47 -30.66
N PHE A 6 -17.65 -24.86 -30.41
CA PHE A 6 -18.25 -24.91 -29.07
C PHE A 6 -17.33 -25.73 -28.14
N ASN A 7 -16.52 -25.04 -27.33
CA ASN A 7 -15.65 -25.68 -26.37
C ASN A 7 -16.52 -26.10 -25.19
N LEU A 8 -16.80 -27.39 -25.06
CA LEU A 8 -17.59 -27.95 -23.94
C LEU A 8 -16.89 -27.81 -22.58
N LYS A 9 -15.61 -27.43 -22.58
CA LYS A 9 -14.88 -27.13 -21.35
C LYS A 9 -15.29 -25.75 -20.86
N PRO A 10 -15.79 -25.63 -19.62
CA PRO A 10 -16.11 -24.32 -19.05
C PRO A 10 -14.85 -23.45 -19.06
N ILE A 11 -14.98 -22.23 -19.59
CA ILE A 11 -13.90 -21.23 -19.67
C ILE A 11 -13.33 -20.95 -18.27
N GLN A 12 -14.22 -20.97 -17.27
CA GLN A 12 -13.97 -20.81 -15.86
C GLN A 12 -14.85 -21.78 -15.07
N SER A 13 -14.30 -22.42 -14.04
CA SER A 13 -15.05 -23.23 -13.08
C SER A 13 -14.85 -22.70 -11.67
N ALA A 14 -15.93 -22.53 -10.91
CA ALA A 14 -15.89 -22.12 -9.51
C ALA A 14 -16.52 -23.21 -8.64
N VAL A 15 -15.77 -23.70 -7.65
CA VAL A 15 -16.22 -24.76 -6.73
C VAL A 15 -16.18 -24.23 -5.30
N PRO A 16 -17.30 -24.28 -4.55
CA PRO A 16 -17.27 -23.95 -3.13
C PRO A 16 -16.44 -25.01 -2.39
N THR A 17 -15.51 -24.55 -1.57
CA THR A 17 -14.63 -25.41 -0.76
C THR A 17 -14.69 -24.93 0.69
N ILE A 18 -14.68 -25.86 1.64
CA ILE A 18 -14.64 -25.52 3.07
C ILE A 18 -13.17 -25.53 3.49
N LYS A 19 -12.68 -24.40 4.02
CA LYS A 19 -11.34 -24.30 4.62
C LYS A 19 -11.50 -24.14 6.13
N ILE A 20 -10.69 -24.88 6.89
CA ILE A 20 -10.61 -24.75 8.35
C ILE A 20 -9.41 -23.86 8.68
N GLU A 21 -9.65 -22.72 9.31
CA GLU A 21 -8.60 -21.80 9.80
C GLU A 21 -8.91 -21.45 11.26
N ASN A 22 -7.94 -21.69 12.16
CA ASN A 22 -8.05 -21.39 13.59
C ASN A 22 -9.32 -21.98 14.25
N GLY A 23 -9.68 -23.21 13.89
CA GLY A 23 -10.88 -23.89 14.41
C GLY A 23 -12.22 -23.35 13.89
N LYS A 24 -12.21 -22.41 12.93
CA LYS A 24 -13.42 -21.88 12.28
C LYS A 24 -13.53 -22.40 10.85
N TYR A 25 -14.76 -22.78 10.47
CA TYR A 25 -15.09 -23.14 9.08
C TYR A 25 -15.34 -21.88 8.26
N LYS A 26 -14.67 -21.77 7.11
CA LYS A 26 -14.92 -20.73 6.11
C LYS A 26 -15.28 -21.39 4.78
N ILE A 27 -16.39 -20.97 4.19
CA ILE A 27 -16.71 -21.31 2.80
C ILE A 27 -15.89 -20.37 1.92
N ILE A 28 -14.98 -20.93 1.14
CA ILE A 28 -14.17 -20.24 0.15
C ILE A 28 -14.55 -20.71 -1.26
N ARG A 29 -14.24 -19.91 -2.27
CA ARG A 29 -14.43 -20.28 -3.67
C ARG A 29 -13.08 -20.64 -4.28
N ARG A 30 -12.93 -21.88 -4.76
CA ARG A 30 -11.77 -22.27 -5.58
C ARG A 30 -12.13 -22.08 -7.05
N MET A 31 -11.29 -21.36 -7.79
CA MET A 31 -11.52 -21.03 -9.20
C MET A 31 -10.47 -21.68 -10.08
N TYR A 32 -10.91 -22.23 -11.20
CA TYR A 32 -10.07 -22.80 -12.23
C TYR A 32 -10.31 -22.04 -13.53
N PHE A 33 -9.23 -21.65 -14.18
CA PHE A 33 -9.26 -20.91 -15.43
C PHE A 33 -8.60 -21.72 -16.53
N SER A 34 -9.28 -21.84 -17.67
CA SER A 34 -8.74 -22.53 -18.84
C SER A 34 -7.69 -21.69 -19.59
N ARG A 35 -7.79 -20.35 -19.51
CA ARG A 35 -6.84 -19.41 -20.11
C ARG A 35 -6.36 -18.43 -19.06
N MET A 36 -5.08 -18.06 -19.17
CA MET A 36 -4.44 -17.09 -18.28
C MET A 36 -5.11 -15.71 -18.34
N MET A 37 -5.64 -15.29 -19.50
CA MET A 37 -6.34 -14.03 -19.64
C MET A 37 -7.66 -13.98 -18.87
N ASP A 38 -8.38 -15.10 -18.77
CA ASP A 38 -9.62 -15.16 -18.00
C ASP A 38 -9.33 -14.96 -16.52
N PHE A 39 -8.25 -15.57 -16.01
CA PHE A 39 -7.77 -15.34 -14.65
C PHE A 39 -7.50 -13.84 -14.42
N PHE A 40 -6.72 -13.19 -15.28
CA PHE A 40 -6.39 -11.78 -15.12
C PHE A 40 -7.61 -10.86 -15.16
N VAL A 41 -8.54 -11.11 -16.08
CA VAL A 41 -9.78 -10.31 -16.19
C VAL A 41 -10.63 -10.50 -14.94
N THR A 42 -10.81 -11.72 -14.47
CA THR A 42 -11.59 -12.01 -13.28
C THR A 42 -10.96 -11.41 -12.03
N GLU A 43 -9.66 -11.61 -11.80
CA GLU A 43 -8.93 -11.00 -10.68
C GLU A 43 -8.99 -9.47 -10.73
N PHE A 44 -8.89 -8.86 -11.92
CA PHE A 44 -8.99 -7.42 -12.09
C PHE A 44 -10.37 -6.89 -11.66
N PHE A 45 -11.45 -7.53 -12.09
CA PHE A 45 -12.80 -7.13 -11.67
C PHE A 45 -13.10 -7.42 -10.21
N GLU A 46 -12.54 -8.50 -9.65
CA GLU A 46 -12.63 -8.78 -8.22
C GLU A 46 -11.89 -7.73 -7.40
N ALA A 47 -10.67 -7.37 -7.80
CA ALA A 47 -9.92 -6.27 -7.21
C ALA A 47 -10.71 -4.95 -7.27
N LEU A 48 -11.29 -4.62 -8.43
CA LEU A 48 -12.17 -3.45 -8.60
C LEU A 48 -13.38 -3.49 -7.65
N SER A 49 -14.00 -4.66 -7.47
CA SER A 49 -15.15 -4.82 -6.56
C SER A 49 -14.79 -4.57 -5.09
N GLN A 50 -13.54 -4.84 -4.70
CA GLN A 50 -12.99 -4.52 -3.38
C GLN A 50 -12.51 -3.06 -3.27
N GLY A 51 -12.73 -2.25 -4.31
CA GLY A 51 -12.30 -0.86 -4.37
C GLY A 51 -10.82 -0.68 -4.68
N HIS A 52 -10.13 -1.73 -5.14
CA HIS A 52 -8.77 -1.61 -5.64
C HIS A 52 -8.78 -1.12 -7.08
N TYR A 53 -7.87 -0.24 -7.46
CA TYR A 53 -7.83 0.27 -8.82
C TYR A 53 -6.39 0.51 -9.27
N ILE A 54 -6.19 0.45 -10.58
CA ILE A 54 -4.89 0.74 -11.17
C ILE A 54 -4.78 2.24 -11.40
N TRP A 55 -3.64 2.82 -11.03
CA TRP A 55 -3.34 4.22 -11.31
C TRP A 55 -2.04 4.34 -12.09
N LYS A 56 -1.95 5.34 -12.97
CA LYS A 56 -0.75 5.63 -13.77
C LYS A 56 0.04 6.79 -13.18
N CYS A 57 1.33 6.60 -12.94
CA CYS A 57 2.21 7.65 -12.47
C CYS A 57 2.39 8.75 -13.55
N GLY A 58 2.16 10.01 -13.17
CA GLY A 58 2.31 11.14 -14.11
C GLY A 58 3.76 11.50 -14.49
N VAL A 59 4.77 10.87 -13.88
CA VAL A 59 6.20 11.08 -14.18
C VAL A 59 6.73 9.91 -15.01
N CYS A 60 6.80 8.71 -14.44
CA CYS A 60 7.42 7.55 -15.10
C CYS A 60 6.46 6.70 -15.95
N ASN A 61 5.17 7.08 -16.03
CA ASN A 61 4.12 6.36 -16.78
C ASN A 61 3.87 4.90 -16.38
N LYS A 62 4.52 4.41 -15.31
CA LYS A 62 4.26 3.08 -14.76
C LYS A 62 2.91 3.05 -14.06
N TYR A 63 2.28 1.88 -14.12
CA TYR A 63 1.06 1.60 -13.39
C TYR A 63 1.39 1.05 -12.00
N PHE A 64 0.62 1.45 -11.00
CA PHE A 64 0.67 0.90 -9.66
C PHE A 64 -0.74 0.59 -9.16
N LEU A 65 -0.85 -0.46 -8.35
CA LEU A 65 -2.12 -0.91 -7.79
C LEU A 65 -2.41 -0.14 -6.51
N MET A 66 -3.56 0.52 -6.46
CA MET A 66 -4.08 1.18 -5.27
C MET A 66 -5.02 0.22 -4.56
N THR A 67 -4.71 -0.11 -3.31
CA THR A 67 -5.56 -0.94 -2.45
C THR A 67 -6.48 -0.12 -1.54
N THR A 68 -6.35 1.21 -1.61
CA THR A 68 -7.09 2.17 -0.78
C THR A 68 -7.66 3.29 -1.64
N ALA A 69 -8.65 4.02 -1.11
CA ALA A 69 -9.28 5.14 -1.79
C ALA A 69 -8.41 6.42 -1.87
N HIS A 70 -7.15 6.38 -1.41
CA HIS A 70 -6.25 7.53 -1.45
C HIS A 70 -5.86 7.92 -2.87
N LYS A 71 -5.78 9.21 -3.18
CA LYS A 71 -5.52 9.69 -4.54
C LYS A 71 -4.03 9.92 -4.78
N GLN A 72 -3.26 8.83 -4.82
CA GLN A 72 -1.84 8.89 -5.16
C GLN A 72 -1.66 9.14 -6.67
N LEU A 73 -0.96 10.21 -7.01
CA LEU A 73 -0.66 10.66 -8.38
C LEU A 73 0.69 10.14 -8.89
N TYR A 74 1.63 9.90 -7.98
CA TYR A 74 3.02 9.56 -8.30
C TYR A 74 3.50 8.36 -7.49
N CYS A 75 4.31 7.49 -8.10
CA CYS A 75 4.91 6.37 -7.38
C CYS A 75 5.99 6.84 -6.38
N SER A 76 6.17 6.04 -5.32
CA SER A 76 7.20 6.29 -4.30
C SER A 76 8.56 5.70 -4.66
N THR A 77 8.62 4.80 -5.65
CA THR A 77 9.85 4.18 -6.15
C THR A 77 10.81 5.20 -6.75
N VAL A 78 12.10 5.02 -6.50
CA VAL A 78 13.18 5.81 -7.11
C VAL A 78 13.10 5.72 -8.63
N ASN A 79 13.11 6.89 -9.29
CA ASN A 79 13.14 6.98 -10.73
C ASN A 79 14.57 6.76 -11.24
N LYS A 80 14.76 5.80 -12.15
CA LYS A 80 16.06 5.49 -12.77
C LYS A 80 16.70 6.69 -13.49
N GLU A 81 15.89 7.61 -14.03
CA GLU A 81 16.38 8.77 -14.77
C GLU A 81 16.89 9.88 -13.84
N TYR A 82 16.23 10.09 -12.70
CA TYR A 82 16.49 11.24 -11.83
C TYR A 82 17.21 10.87 -10.51
N GLY A 83 17.35 9.57 -10.20
CA GLY A 83 17.93 9.10 -8.94
C GLY A 83 17.08 9.41 -7.70
N VAL A 84 15.86 9.92 -7.87
CA VAL A 84 14.95 10.30 -6.79
C VAL A 84 13.51 9.82 -7.07
N PRO A 85 12.64 9.68 -6.06
CA PRO A 85 11.27 9.25 -6.25
C PRO A 85 10.44 10.15 -7.18
N CYS A 86 9.48 9.57 -7.90
CA CYS A 86 8.63 10.33 -8.83
C CYS A 86 7.80 11.43 -8.15
N PHE A 87 7.37 11.22 -6.91
CA PHE A 87 6.66 12.28 -6.16
C PHE A 87 7.57 13.49 -5.88
N TYR A 88 8.87 13.25 -5.69
CA TYR A 88 9.87 14.30 -5.50
C TYR A 88 10.05 15.05 -6.82
N VAL A 89 10.31 14.35 -7.92
CA VAL A 89 10.41 14.96 -9.26
C VAL A 89 9.21 15.87 -9.55
N ALA A 90 7.98 15.42 -9.29
CA ALA A 90 6.78 16.21 -9.53
C ALA A 90 6.63 17.46 -8.63
N LYS A 91 7.31 17.50 -7.47
CA LYS A 91 7.31 18.64 -6.54
C LYS A 91 8.31 19.73 -6.95
N HIS A 92 9.28 19.40 -7.81
CA HIS A 92 10.43 20.22 -8.16
C HIS A 92 10.38 20.62 -9.66
N PRO A 93 9.69 21.74 -10.01
CA PRO A 93 9.53 22.20 -11.39
C PRO A 93 10.84 22.41 -12.16
N GLU A 94 11.93 22.70 -11.45
CA GLU A 94 13.29 22.81 -11.98
C GLU A 94 13.77 21.51 -12.63
N ILE A 95 13.33 20.35 -12.13
CA ILE A 95 13.65 19.02 -12.70
C ILE A 95 12.75 18.74 -13.91
N THR A 96 11.44 18.97 -13.76
CA THR A 96 10.44 18.60 -14.77
C THR A 96 10.33 19.60 -15.91
N LYS A 97 10.94 20.79 -15.78
CA LYS A 97 10.83 21.95 -16.68
C LYS A 97 9.38 22.39 -16.94
N ARG A 98 8.45 21.97 -16.08
CA ARG A 98 7.01 22.29 -16.14
C ARG A 98 6.34 22.11 -14.78
N LYS A 99 5.28 22.87 -14.52
CA LYS A 99 4.47 22.73 -13.30
C LYS A 99 3.64 21.45 -13.34
N MET A 100 3.87 20.54 -12.40
CA MET A 100 3.09 19.32 -12.24
C MET A 100 2.05 19.45 -11.11
N LYS A 101 1.03 18.59 -11.12
CA LYS A 101 -0.03 18.60 -10.11
C LYS A 101 0.51 18.13 -8.76
N LYS A 102 0.46 18.97 -7.73
CA LYS A 102 1.00 18.60 -6.41
C LYS A 102 0.24 17.41 -5.79
N GLN A 103 0.98 16.42 -5.30
CA GLN A 103 0.45 15.35 -4.44
C GLN A 103 -0.01 15.95 -3.11
N LYS A 104 -1.22 15.62 -2.66
CA LYS A 104 -1.65 15.99 -1.31
C LYS A 104 -0.87 15.16 -0.29
N LYS A 105 -0.47 15.79 0.82
CA LYS A 105 0.23 15.11 1.93
C LYS A 105 -0.60 13.94 2.46
N SER A 106 -1.91 14.12 2.59
CA SER A 106 -2.88 13.10 3.04
C SER A 106 -2.94 11.85 2.16
N ASP A 107 -2.49 11.95 0.92
CA ASP A 107 -2.52 10.87 -0.08
C ASP A 107 -1.12 10.26 -0.29
N SER A 108 -0.11 10.67 0.48
CA SER A 108 1.22 10.05 0.46
C SER A 108 1.20 8.75 1.27
N PRO A 109 1.69 7.61 0.72
CA PRO A 109 1.77 6.35 1.46
C PRO A 109 2.47 6.49 2.81
N TYR A 110 3.56 7.28 2.86
CA TYR A 110 4.33 7.48 4.07
C TYR A 110 3.54 8.19 5.16
N TYR A 111 2.76 9.21 4.77
CA TYR A 111 1.92 9.95 5.70
C TYR A 111 0.71 9.14 6.16
N VAL A 112 0.10 8.36 5.26
CA VAL A 112 -1.02 7.48 5.60
C VAL A 112 -0.60 6.47 6.66
N LEU A 113 0.56 5.85 6.50
CA LEU A 113 1.12 4.93 7.49
C LEU A 113 1.38 5.64 8.83
N TRP A 114 2.07 6.79 8.81
CA TRP A 114 2.32 7.59 10.01
C TRP A 114 1.01 7.95 10.74
N ASN A 115 0.01 8.45 10.04
CA ASN A 115 -1.26 8.87 10.62
C ASN A 115 -2.01 7.69 11.25
N ARG A 116 -1.93 6.52 10.62
CA ARG A 116 -2.47 5.26 11.17
C ARG A 116 -1.76 4.90 12.48
N ARG A 117 -0.42 4.95 12.52
CA ARG A 117 0.36 4.67 13.75
C ARG A 117 0.06 5.67 14.85
N TYR A 118 0.00 6.95 14.51
CA TYR A 118 -0.36 8.00 15.45
C TYR A 118 -1.73 7.74 16.11
N SER A 119 -2.71 7.35 15.28
CA SER A 119 -4.07 7.01 15.74
C SER A 119 -4.08 5.76 16.62
N SER A 120 -3.35 4.71 16.23
CA SER A 120 -3.20 3.49 17.06
C SER A 120 -2.54 3.81 18.40
N ILE A 121 -1.50 4.65 18.44
CA ILE A 121 -0.84 5.05 19.69
C ILE A 121 -1.80 5.83 20.59
N ARG A 122 -2.58 6.76 20.02
CA ARG A 122 -3.62 7.48 20.75
C ARG A 122 -4.66 6.53 21.34
N GLN A 123 -5.13 5.56 20.56
CA GLN A 123 -6.12 4.57 21.00
C GLN A 123 -5.56 3.69 22.12
N ASN A 124 -4.36 3.14 21.96
CA ASN A 124 -3.73 2.29 22.98
C ASN A 124 -3.53 3.04 24.32
N LYS A 125 -3.18 4.33 24.26
CA LYS A 125 -3.13 5.18 25.46
C LYS A 125 -4.50 5.31 26.12
N SER A 126 -5.55 5.57 25.33
CA SER A 126 -6.92 5.71 25.83
C SER A 126 -7.46 4.42 26.47
N LEU A 127 -7.01 3.27 25.97
CA LEU A 127 -7.35 1.95 26.51
C LEU A 127 -6.49 1.53 27.70
N GLY A 128 -5.54 2.37 28.15
CA GLY A 128 -4.66 2.06 29.27
C GLY A 128 -3.58 1.00 28.97
N LYS A 129 -3.41 0.59 27.70
CA LYS A 129 -2.43 -0.43 27.30
C LYS A 129 -0.97 0.01 27.53
N TYR A 130 -0.69 1.30 27.40
CA TYR A 130 0.63 1.88 27.63
C TYR A 130 0.53 3.16 28.46
N SER A 131 1.59 3.44 29.23
CA SER A 131 1.67 4.66 30.04
C SER A 131 1.70 5.94 29.19
N LYS A 132 1.39 7.08 29.80
CA LYS A 132 1.49 8.40 29.15
C LYS A 132 2.91 8.68 28.67
N ALA A 133 3.93 8.28 29.44
CA ALA A 133 5.33 8.49 29.10
C ALA A 133 5.74 7.67 27.86
N VAL A 134 5.45 6.36 27.86
CA VAL A 134 5.74 5.46 26.74
C VAL A 134 5.00 5.91 25.48
N SER A 135 3.72 6.27 25.59
CA SER A 135 2.94 6.76 24.45
C SER A 135 3.48 8.07 23.86
N SER A 136 4.04 8.96 24.70
CA SER A 136 4.68 10.19 24.23
C SER A 136 6.02 9.91 23.56
N LYS A 137 6.83 8.97 24.09
CA LYS A 137 8.10 8.54 23.46
C LYS A 137 7.83 7.86 22.12
N ALA A 138 6.83 6.98 22.04
CA ALA A 138 6.38 6.35 20.81
C ALA A 138 5.95 7.38 19.73
N LYS A 139 5.25 8.45 20.11
CA LYS A 139 4.91 9.53 19.18
C LYS A 139 6.14 10.23 18.62
N LYS A 140 7.13 10.55 19.47
CA LYS A 140 8.39 11.16 19.02
C LYS A 140 9.14 10.26 18.04
N ILE A 141 9.17 8.95 18.31
CA ILE A 141 9.83 7.96 17.43
C ILE A 141 9.18 7.96 16.05
N ILE A 142 7.85 7.87 15.96
CA ILE A 142 7.19 7.86 14.65
C ILE A 142 7.35 9.18 13.91
N ASP A 143 7.40 10.32 14.62
CA ASP A 143 7.63 11.64 14.02
C ASP A 143 9.04 11.71 13.42
N MET A 144 10.07 11.31 14.18
CA MET A 144 11.45 11.24 13.68
C MET A 144 11.59 10.32 12.46
N LYS A 145 10.99 9.13 12.49
CA LYS A 145 11.03 8.18 11.37
C LYS A 145 10.34 8.75 10.13
N PHE A 146 9.19 9.40 10.31
CA PHE A 146 8.46 10.03 9.22
C PHE A 146 9.23 11.21 8.61
N GLU A 147 9.84 12.05 9.44
CA GLU A 147 10.71 13.15 9.00
C GLU A 147 11.88 12.61 8.19
N ARG A 148 12.58 11.58 8.70
CA ARG A 148 13.67 10.91 7.99
C ARG A 148 13.25 10.43 6.61
N ALA A 149 12.10 9.76 6.50
CA ALA A 149 11.57 9.26 5.23
C ALA A 149 11.23 10.38 4.21
N GLN A 150 11.20 11.66 4.60
CA GLN A 150 10.99 12.76 3.64
C GLN A 150 12.25 13.12 2.85
N PHE A 151 13.43 12.83 3.37
CA PHE A 151 14.71 13.25 2.77
C PHE A 151 15.68 12.08 2.50
N ASP A 152 15.56 10.98 3.25
CA ASP A 152 16.32 9.74 3.04
C ASP A 152 15.45 8.77 2.24
N PHE A 153 15.61 8.76 0.90
CA PHE A 153 14.78 7.97 0.00
C PHE A 153 15.05 6.46 0.12
N ASP A 154 16.30 6.08 0.36
CA ASP A 154 16.68 4.68 0.54
C ASP A 154 16.05 4.12 1.82
N TYR A 155 16.05 4.90 2.91
CA TYR A 155 15.32 4.56 4.13
C TYR A 155 13.82 4.48 3.89
N ALA A 156 13.24 5.44 3.16
CA ALA A 156 11.81 5.49 2.89
C ALA A 156 11.31 4.25 2.11
N GLU A 157 12.11 3.76 1.16
CA GLU A 157 11.76 2.61 0.32
C GLU A 157 12.00 1.27 1.02
N ASN A 158 13.08 1.11 1.79
CA ASN A 158 13.51 -0.21 2.28
C ASN A 158 13.23 -0.47 3.77
N ASN A 159 13.17 0.58 4.60
CA ASN A 159 13.19 0.43 6.07
C ASN A 159 11.95 1.02 6.75
N TYR A 160 11.41 2.11 6.19
CA TYR A 160 10.38 2.90 6.87
C TYR A 160 9.12 2.09 7.21
N GLU A 161 8.62 1.25 6.30
CA GLU A 161 7.42 0.45 6.57
C GLU A 161 7.62 -0.53 7.73
N ASP A 162 8.76 -1.22 7.73
CA ASP A 162 9.13 -2.20 8.75
C ASP A 162 9.36 -1.55 10.13
N GLU A 163 10.12 -0.46 10.16
CA GLU A 163 10.40 0.28 11.39
C GLU A 163 9.17 1.01 11.96
N MET A 164 8.15 1.23 11.13
CA MET A 164 6.85 1.76 11.53
C MET A 164 5.92 0.66 12.06
N ASN A 165 6.37 -0.58 12.23
CA ASN A 165 5.60 -1.61 12.95
C ASN A 165 5.36 -1.16 14.41
N LEU A 166 4.11 -1.28 14.88
CA LEU A 166 3.72 -0.86 16.23
C LEU A 166 4.52 -1.56 17.33
N GLU A 167 4.80 -2.85 17.18
CA GLU A 167 5.55 -3.63 18.17
C GLU A 167 6.96 -3.06 18.32
N LYS A 168 7.67 -2.88 17.21
CA LYS A 168 9.01 -2.25 17.17
C LYS A 168 9.01 -0.84 17.75
N ILE A 169 8.01 -0.02 17.41
CA ILE A 169 7.87 1.34 17.97
C ILE A 169 7.74 1.30 19.50
N TYR A 170 6.93 0.39 20.03
CA TYR A 170 6.74 0.29 21.47
C TYR A 170 7.95 -0.33 22.19
N GLU A 171 8.60 -1.33 21.61
CA GLU A 171 9.86 -1.87 22.11
C GLU A 171 10.92 -0.76 22.24
N GLU A 172 11.07 0.06 21.20
CA GLU A 172 11.98 1.21 21.20
C GLU A 172 11.56 2.29 22.21
N ALA A 173 10.25 2.51 22.38
CA ALA A 173 9.72 3.47 23.36
C ALA A 173 9.84 2.99 24.82
N MET A 174 10.01 1.69 25.05
CA MET A 174 10.17 1.09 26.39
C MET A 174 11.64 0.91 26.79
N LYS A 175 12.57 0.88 25.83
CA LYS A 175 14.01 0.99 26.11
C LYS A 175 14.27 2.31 26.82
N GLU A 176 15.14 2.29 27.83
CA GLU A 176 15.48 3.48 28.64
C GLU A 176 16.12 4.58 27.78
#